data_AF-A0AA88L2Z3-F1
#
_entry.id   AF-A0AA88L2Z3-F1
#
_cell.length_a   1.000
_cell.length_b   1.000
_cell.length_c   1.000
_cell.angle_alpha   90.00
_cell.angle_beta   90.00
_cell.angle_gamma   90.00
#
_symmetry.space_group_name_H-M   'P 1'
#
loop_
_entity.id
_entity.type
_entity.pdbx_description
1 polymer ?
#
loop_
_entity_poly.entity_id
_entity_poly.type
_entity_poly.pdbx_seq_one_letter_code
_entity_poly.pdbx_strand_id
1 'polypeptide(L)'
;MSQISKTEKILKEVIQYNIDITAISETRWLGSGMEPLQDGHVLAYSGYENRRQAGLGILMSPAARRAMLKWTPVNARIIYT
;
A
#
# COMPACT_ATOMS: atom_id res chain seq x y z
N MET A 1 15.40 10.01 4.49
CA MET A 1 14.02 10.10 3.95
C MET A 1 13.21 8.94 4.50
N SER A 2 12.10 9.20 5.17
CA SER A 2 11.21 8.15 5.70
C SER A 2 10.47 7.45 4.56
N GLN A 3 9.99 6.22 4.79
CA GLN A 3 9.15 5.50 3.83
C GLN A 3 7.82 6.23 3.56
N ILE A 4 7.32 6.96 4.56
CA ILE A 4 6.15 7.83 4.46
C ILE A 4 6.39 8.92 3.39
N SER A 5 7.54 9.59 3.39
CA SER A 5 7.81 10.67 2.44
C SER A 5 7.95 10.21 0.97
N LYS A 6 8.15 8.90 0.72
CA LYS A 6 8.09 8.32 -0.64
C LYS A 6 6.66 7.97 -1.03
N THR A 7 5.88 7.47 -0.07
CA THR A 7 4.47 7.11 -0.28
C THR A 7 3.64 8.34 -0.63
N GLU A 8 3.90 9.49 0.01
CA GLU A 8 3.25 10.76 -0.31
C GLU A 8 3.49 11.23 -1.76
N LYS A 9 4.67 10.94 -2.32
CA LYS A 9 4.99 11.29 -3.72
C LYS A 9 4.17 10.43 -4.69
N ILE A 10 4.11 9.13 -4.44
CA ILE A 10 3.30 8.21 -5.24
C ILE A 10 1.82 8.57 -5.13
N LEU A 11 1.35 8.91 -3.92
CA LEU A 11 -0.03 9.32 -3.69
C LEU A 11 -0.41 10.55 -4.53
N LYS A 12 0.46 11.55 -4.62
CA LYS A 12 0.23 12.73 -5.48
C LYS A 12 0.02 12.34 -6.94
N GLU A 13 0.84 11.45 -7.48
CA GLU A 13 0.69 10.97 -8.86
C GLU A 13 -0.62 10.19 -9.03
N VAL A 14 -0.93 9.29 -8.10
CA VAL A 14 -2.17 8.49 -8.13
C VAL A 14 -3.41 9.37 -8.14
N ILE A 15 -3.44 10.41 -7.30
CA ILE A 15 -4.53 11.40 -7.27
C ILE A 15 -4.58 12.17 -8.60
N GLN A 16 -3.43 12.64 -9.10
CA GLN A 16 -3.35 13.42 -10.34
C GLN A 16 -3.86 12.63 -11.56
N TYR A 17 -3.58 11.33 -11.61
CA TYR A 17 -4.01 10.44 -12.69
C TYR A 17 -5.37 9.79 -12.45
N ASN A 18 -6.04 10.10 -11.34
CA ASN A 18 -7.32 9.51 -10.95
C ASN A 18 -7.32 7.97 -10.99
N ILE A 19 -6.27 7.36 -10.42
CA ILE A 19 -6.10 5.91 -10.36
C ILE A 19 -6.70 5.39 -9.06
N ASP A 20 -7.67 4.48 -9.15
CA ASP A 20 -8.33 3.94 -7.96
C ASP A 20 -7.50 2.90 -7.18
N ILE A 21 -6.67 2.12 -7.88
CA ILE A 21 -5.86 1.04 -7.30
C ILE A 21 -4.47 1.02 -7.94
N THR A 22 -3.44 1.09 -7.10
CA THR A 22 -2.03 0.99 -7.53
C THR A 22 -1.31 -0.08 -6.71
N ALA A 23 -0.77 -1.08 -7.41
CA ALA A 23 0.10 -2.08 -6.80
C ALA A 23 1.56 -1.59 -6.80
N ILE A 24 2.24 -1.75 -5.66
CA ILE A 24 3.62 -1.31 -5.43
C ILE A 24 4.43 -2.53 -5.01
N SER A 25 5.47 -2.84 -5.79
CA SER A 25 6.47 -3.84 -5.42
C SER A 25 7.65 -3.17 -4.72
N GLU A 26 8.43 -3.94 -3.97
CA GLU A 26 9.64 -3.47 -3.28
C GLU A 26 9.37 -2.34 -2.28
N THR A 27 8.25 -2.42 -1.55
CA THR A 27 7.94 -1.44 -0.48
C THR A 27 9.03 -1.42 0.58
N ARG A 28 9.55 -2.60 0.94
CA ARG A 28 10.56 -2.84 1.99
C ARG A 28 10.11 -2.36 3.38
N TRP A 29 8.79 -2.33 3.60
CA TRP A 29 8.20 -2.07 4.91
C TRP A 29 8.30 -3.35 5.76
N LEU A 30 8.35 -3.19 7.09
CA LEU A 30 8.35 -4.32 8.00
C LEU A 30 6.92 -4.69 8.39
N GLY A 31 6.67 -5.98 8.59
CA GLY A 31 5.36 -6.51 8.98
C GLY A 31 4.30 -6.30 7.91
N SER A 32 3.03 -6.33 8.32
CA SER A 32 1.89 -6.11 7.43
C SER A 32 0.81 -5.25 8.12
N GLY A 33 0.04 -4.52 7.33
CA GLY A 33 -0.99 -3.64 7.85
C GLY A 33 -1.71 -2.83 6.79
N MET A 34 -2.61 -1.97 7.25
CA MET A 34 -3.20 -0.90 6.43
C MET A 34 -2.84 0.44 7.04
N GLU A 35 -2.20 1.30 6.26
CA GLU A 35 -1.83 2.65 6.66
C GLU A 35 -2.79 3.65 6.00
N PRO A 36 -3.54 4.45 6.78
CA PRO A 36 -4.32 5.54 6.22
C PRO A 36 -3.41 6.66 5.70
N LEU A 37 -3.79 7.24 4.58
CA LEU A 37 -3.08 8.32 3.90
C LEU A 37 -3.99 9.56 3.76
N GLN A 38 -3.46 10.60 3.11
CA GLN A 38 -4.20 11.84 2.83
C GLN A 38 -5.43 11.58 1.94
N ASP A 39 -6.42 12.46 2.03
CA ASP A 39 -7.67 12.43 1.25
C ASP A 39 -8.45 11.11 1.35
N GLY A 40 -8.26 10.37 2.45
CA GLY A 40 -8.94 9.10 2.72
C GLY A 40 -8.42 7.91 1.93
N HIS A 41 -7.28 8.06 1.23
CA HIS A 41 -6.59 6.93 0.59
C HIS A 41 -6.01 5.99 1.63
N VAL A 42 -5.79 4.73 1.26
CA VAL A 42 -5.23 3.72 2.17
C VAL A 42 -4.19 2.89 1.44
N LEU A 43 -3.08 2.57 2.12
CA LEU A 43 -2.07 1.63 1.67
C LEU A 43 -2.16 0.33 2.50
N ALA A 44 -2.64 -0.75 1.90
CA ALA A 44 -2.45 -2.08 2.46
C ALA A 44 -1.04 -2.58 2.10
N TYR A 45 -0.26 -3.08 3.07
CA TYR A 45 1.11 -3.53 2.83
C TYR A 45 1.41 -4.88 3.47
N SER A 46 2.34 -5.61 2.86
CA SER A 46 2.85 -6.89 3.34
C SER A 46 4.36 -6.93 3.14
N GLY A 47 5.11 -7.17 4.21
CA GLY A 47 6.56 -7.26 4.24
C GLY A 47 7.05 -8.32 5.22
N TYR A 48 8.37 -8.42 5.39
CA TYR A 48 8.93 -9.31 6.41
C TYR A 48 8.93 -8.63 7.77
N GLU A 49 8.82 -9.39 8.86
CA GLU A 49 8.85 -8.85 10.23
C GLU A 49 10.20 -8.19 10.58
N ASN A 50 11.32 -8.74 10.08
CA ASN A 50 12.66 -8.35 10.51
C ASN A 50 13.63 -7.94 9.40
N ARG A 51 13.18 -7.89 8.13
CA ARG A 51 14.03 -7.61 6.97
C ARG A 51 13.38 -6.63 6.01
N ARG A 52 14.07 -5.53 5.70
CA ARG A 52 13.63 -4.51 4.73
C ARG A 52 13.95 -4.92 3.29
N GLN A 53 13.43 -6.06 2.86
CA GLN A 53 13.61 -6.65 1.53
C GLN A 53 12.25 -7.05 0.96
N ALA A 54 12.11 -7.07 -0.37
CA ALA A 54 10.84 -7.33 -1.04
C ALA A 54 9.73 -6.39 -0.51
N GLY A 55 8.53 -6.92 -0.32
CA GLY A 55 7.38 -6.20 0.17
C GLY A 55 6.43 -5.79 -0.95
N LEU A 56 5.14 -5.90 -0.66
CA LEU A 56 4.07 -5.45 -1.52
C LEU A 56 3.26 -4.35 -0.83
N GLY A 57 2.65 -3.50 -1.66
CA GLY A 57 1.69 -2.48 -1.26
C GLY A 57 0.54 -2.40 -2.26
N ILE A 58 -0.66 -2.15 -1.78
CA ILE A 58 -1.84 -1.84 -2.60
C ILE A 58 -2.38 -0.51 -2.08
N LEU A 59 -2.15 0.55 -2.85
CA LEU A 59 -2.68 1.88 -2.57
C LEU A 59 -4.06 2.01 -3.23
N MET A 60 -5.04 2.44 -2.45
CA MET A 60 -6.44 2.49 -2.84
C MET A 60 -7.04 3.87 -2.59
N SER A 61 -7.89 4.31 -3.52
CA SER A 61 -8.80 5.43 -3.30
C SER A 61 -9.83 5.12 -2.20
N PRO A 62 -10.50 6.15 -1.65
CA PRO A 62 -11.61 5.93 -0.71
C PRO A 62 -12.70 5.03 -1.28
N ALA A 63 -12.98 5.12 -2.58
CA ALA A 63 -13.98 4.29 -3.25
C ALA A 63 -13.53 2.83 -3.36
N ALA A 64 -12.30 2.59 -3.83
CA ALA A 64 -11.72 1.25 -3.91
C ALA A 64 -11.65 0.58 -2.53
N ARG A 65 -11.23 1.32 -1.49
CA ARG A 65 -11.19 0.79 -0.11
C ARG A 65 -12.56 0.35 0.39
N ARG A 66 -13.63 1.09 0.08
CA ARG A 66 -15.01 0.74 0.44
C ARG A 66 -15.52 -0.48 -0.32
N ALA A 67 -15.10 -0.65 -1.57
CA ALA A 67 -15.47 -1.80 -2.39
C ALA A 67 -14.70 -3.07 -2.00
N MET A 68 -13.52 -2.95 -1.39
CA MET A 68 -12.70 -4.08 -0.96
C MET A 68 -13.36 -4.86 0.19
N LEU A 69 -13.74 -6.10 -0.08
CA LEU A 69 -14.42 -6.98 0.87
C LEU A 69 -13.47 -7.58 1.90
N LYS A 70 -12.29 -8.02 1.46
CA LYS A 70 -11.28 -8.66 2.30
C LYS A 70 -9.89 -8.32 1.76
N TRP A 71 -8.89 -8.47 2.61
CA TRP A 71 -7.53 -8.66 2.14
C TRP A 71 -6.80 -9.58 3.12
N THR A 72 -5.73 -10.23 2.69
CA THR A 72 -4.90 -11.09 3.53
C THR A 72 -3.44 -11.03 3.07
N PRO A 73 -2.51 -10.56 3.91
CA PRO A 73 -1.09 -10.65 3.63
C PRO A 73 -0.65 -12.11 3.77
N VAL A 74 -0.27 -12.76 2.67
CA VAL A 74 0.18 -14.16 2.69
C VAL A 74 1.67 -14.23 3.02
N ASN A 75 2.47 -13.39 2.36
CA ASN A 75 3.89 -13.18 2.66
C ASN A 75 4.36 -11.86 2.01
N ALA A 76 5.65 -11.53 2.13
CA ALA A 76 6.25 -10.31 1.58
C ALA A 76 6.18 -10.18 0.04
N ARG A 77 5.62 -11.16 -0.67
CA ARG A 77 5.46 -11.20 -2.14
C ARG A 77 4.05 -11.57 -2.61
N ILE A 78 3.10 -11.82 -1.69
CA ILE A 78 1.73 -12.21 -2.04
C ILE A 78 0.74 -11.53 -1.08
N ILE A 79 -0.24 -10.82 -1.67
CA ILE A 79 -1.44 -10.31 -1.00
C ILE A 79 -2.67 -10.87 -1.73
N TYR A 80 -3.63 -11.37 -0.97
CA TYR A 80 -4.96 -11.73 -1.46
C TYR A 80 -5.94 -10.58 -1.17
N THR A 81 -6.83 -10.23 -2.10
CA THR A 81 -7.84 -9.16 -1.99
C THR A 81 -9.19 -9.64 -2.50
#